data_AF-A0A0N8NSR6-F1
#
_entry.id   AF-A0A0N8NSR6-F1
#
_cell.length_a   1.000
_cell.length_b   1.000
_cell.length_c   1.000
_cell.angle_alpha   90.00
_cell.angle_beta   90.00
_cell.angle_gamma   90.00
#
_symmetry.space_group_name_H-M   'P 1'
#
loop_
_entity.id
_entity.type
_entity.pdbx_description
1 polymer ?
#
loop_
_entity_poly.entity_id
_entity_poly.type
_entity_poly.pdbx_seq_one_letter_code
_entity_poly.pdbx_strand_id
1 'polypeptide(L)'
;MKKRRFKVRFVMILAIICYFGYILFDQQAMMVKYKKEIEQLNAEKMSIEETNANLQDEIDFAQTKEYKERMAREKMGLIMPGEKTYVIKEE
;
A
#
# COMPACT_ATOMS: atom_id res chain seq x y z
N MET A 1 -44.37 49.85 7.92
CA MET A 1 -43.62 48.88 8.76
C MET A 1 -43.28 47.54 8.07
N LYS A 2 -44.09 47.03 7.12
CA LYS A 2 -43.84 45.74 6.41
C LYS A 2 -42.50 45.66 5.64
N LYS A 3 -42.10 46.73 4.92
CA LYS A 3 -40.83 46.77 4.14
C LYS A 3 -39.57 46.63 5.02
N ARG A 4 -39.59 47.12 6.26
CA ARG A 4 -38.45 47.03 7.19
C ARG A 4 -38.26 45.59 7.71
N ARG A 5 -39.37 44.89 7.97
CA ARG A 5 -39.36 43.47 8.37
C ARG A 5 -38.87 42.54 7.25
N PHE A 6 -39.16 42.88 5.99
CA PHE A 6 -38.69 42.13 4.82
C PHE A 6 -37.17 42.26 4.63
N LYS A 7 -36.62 43.48 4.80
CA LYS A 7 -35.16 43.71 4.75
C LYS A 7 -34.42 42.93 5.83
N VAL A 8 -34.95 42.87 7.05
CA VAL A 8 -34.34 42.11 8.15
C VAL A 8 -34.36 40.60 7.88
N ARG A 9 -35.50 40.07 7.36
CA ARG A 9 -35.58 38.66 6.94
C ARG A 9 -34.58 38.33 5.83
N PHE A 10 -34.43 39.21 4.84
CA PHE A 10 -33.48 39.02 3.76
C PHE A 10 -32.03 39.01 4.24
N VAL A 11 -31.66 39.93 5.15
CA VAL A 11 -30.32 39.96 5.75
C VAL A 11 -30.04 38.72 6.59
N MET A 12 -31.02 38.21 7.34
CA MET A 12 -30.84 36.95 8.08
C MET A 12 -30.61 35.76 7.16
N ILE A 13 -31.37 35.65 6.06
CA ILE A 13 -31.17 34.57 5.08
C ILE A 13 -29.79 34.68 4.42
N LEU A 14 -29.37 35.89 4.08
CA LEU A 14 -28.04 36.13 3.50
C LEU A 14 -26.92 35.72 4.47
N ALA A 15 -27.05 36.05 5.76
CA ALA A 15 -26.08 35.67 6.78
C ALA A 15 -25.97 34.14 6.94
N ILE A 16 -27.11 33.43 6.89
CA ILE A 16 -27.14 31.96 6.93
C ILE A 16 -26.43 31.38 5.69
N ILE A 17 -26.71 31.89 4.50
CA ILE A 17 -26.06 31.43 3.26
C ILE A 17 -24.55 31.68 3.31
N CYS A 18 -24.11 32.85 3.78
CA CYS A 18 -22.69 33.15 3.94
C CYS A 18 -22.02 32.22 4.96
N TYR A 19 -22.69 31.90 6.08
CA TYR A 19 -22.17 30.98 7.08
C TYR A 19 -21.99 29.56 6.52
N PHE A 20 -22.99 29.03 5.82
CA PHE A 20 -22.88 27.73 5.15
C PHE A 20 -21.84 27.75 4.04
N GLY A 21 -21.76 28.84 3.25
CA GLY A 21 -20.75 29.00 2.21
C GLY A 21 -19.32 28.97 2.77
N TYR A 22 -19.09 29.60 3.92
CA TYR A 22 -17.80 29.57 4.61
C TYR A 22 -17.42 28.16 5.08
N ILE A 23 -18.36 27.43 5.70
CA ILE A 23 -18.13 26.05 6.15
C ILE A 23 -17.79 25.13 4.96
N LEU A 24 -18.52 25.26 3.85
CA LEU A 24 -18.28 24.45 2.66
C LEU A 24 -16.93 24.75 1.99
N PHE A 25 -16.45 25.99 2.10
CA PHE A 25 -15.14 26.36 1.58
C PHE A 25 -14.00 25.71 2.39
N ASP A 26 -14.12 25.71 3.72
CA ASP A 26 -13.13 25.09 4.61
C ASP A 26 -13.11 23.56 4.48
N GLN A 27 -14.29 22.94 4.34
CA GLN A 27 -14.40 21.49 4.12
C GLN A 27 -13.74 21.01 2.82
N GLN A 28 -13.72 21.82 1.77
CA GLN A 28 -13.11 21.42 0.49
C GLN A 28 -11.60 21.21 0.61
N ALA A 29 -10.90 22.08 1.34
CA ALA A 29 -9.46 21.94 1.55
C ALA A 29 -9.12 20.68 2.36
N MET A 30 -9.94 20.39 3.38
CA MET A 30 -9.77 19.19 4.21
C MET A 30 -10.03 17.91 3.41
N MET A 31 -11.04 17.93 2.53
CA MET A 31 -11.40 16.77 1.71
C MET A 31 -10.29 16.39 0.72
N VAL A 32 -9.58 17.37 0.14
CA VAL A 32 -8.44 17.09 -0.73
C VAL A 32 -7.29 16.43 0.03
N LYS A 33 -7.01 16.91 1.26
CA LYS A 33 -5.97 16.30 2.12
C LYS A 33 -6.30 14.86 2.46
N TYR A 34 -7.53 14.59 2.90
CA TYR A 34 -7.95 13.23 3.23
C TYR A 34 -7.91 12.30 2.03
N LYS A 35 -8.31 12.75 0.83
CA LYS A 35 -8.20 11.94 -0.39
C LYS A 35 -6.75 11.56 -0.69
N LYS A 36 -5.82 12.51 -0.57
CA LYS A 36 -4.40 12.26 -0.79
C LYS A 36 -3.82 11.28 0.23
N GLU A 37 -4.20 11.42 1.49
CA GLU A 37 -3.77 10.51 2.55
C GLU A 37 -4.29 9.08 2.33
N ILE A 38 -5.56 8.94 1.93
CA ILE A 38 -6.14 7.63 1.55
C ILE A 38 -5.40 7.02 0.36
N GLU A 39 -5.08 7.81 -0.66
CA GLU A 39 -4.35 7.33 -1.84
C GLU A 39 -2.93 6.85 -1.47
N GLN A 40 -2.23 7.60 -0.62
CA GLN A 40 -0.90 7.22 -0.12
C GLN A 40 -0.96 5.93 0.71
N LEU A 41 -1.90 5.83 1.64
CA LEU A 41 -2.08 4.63 2.48
C LEU A 41 -2.46 3.40 1.64
N ASN A 42 -3.28 3.57 0.60
CA ASN A 42 -3.62 2.47 -0.29
C ASN A 42 -2.42 2.04 -1.13
N ALA A 43 -1.59 2.97 -1.61
CA ALA A 43 -0.37 2.64 -2.33
C ALA A 43 0.63 1.86 -1.45
N GLU A 44 0.82 2.29 -0.20
CA GLU A 44 1.66 1.59 0.77
C GLU A 44 1.09 0.20 1.11
N LYS A 45 -0.23 0.09 1.27
CA LYS A 45 -0.88 -1.20 1.50
C LYS A 45 -0.63 -2.17 0.33
N MET A 46 -0.80 -1.71 -0.91
CA MET A 46 -0.55 -2.55 -2.09
C MET A 46 0.91 -3.01 -2.17
N SER A 47 1.88 -2.13 -1.91
CA SER A 47 3.30 -2.52 -1.97
C SER A 47 3.67 -3.54 -0.87
N ILE A 48 3.08 -3.40 0.32
CA ILE A 48 3.24 -4.38 1.40
C ILE A 48 2.59 -5.71 1.03
N GLU A 49 1.38 -5.70 0.46
CA GLU A 49 0.70 -6.92 0.02
C GLU A 49 1.48 -7.65 -1.08
N GLU A 50 2.03 -6.92 -2.05
CA GLU A 50 2.88 -7.47 -3.10
C GLU A 50 4.17 -8.08 -2.52
N THR A 51 4.82 -7.36 -1.61
CA THR A 51 6.03 -7.87 -0.93
C THR A 51 5.71 -9.13 -0.12
N ASN A 52 4.58 -9.16 0.57
CA ASN A 52 4.16 -10.32 1.34
C ASN A 52 3.86 -11.52 0.44
N ALA A 53 3.19 -11.31 -0.71
CA ALA A 53 2.97 -12.36 -1.70
C ALA A 53 4.29 -12.93 -2.24
N ASN A 54 5.24 -12.06 -2.62
CA ASN A 54 6.56 -12.49 -3.10
C ASN A 54 7.33 -13.29 -2.03
N LEU A 55 7.29 -12.83 -0.77
CA LEU A 55 7.93 -13.55 0.34
C LEU A 55 7.26 -14.90 0.61
N GLN A 56 5.94 -14.98 0.48
CA GLN A 56 5.22 -16.25 0.61
C GLN A 56 5.61 -17.23 -0.50
N ASP A 57 5.72 -16.75 -1.75
CA ASP A 57 6.18 -17.55 -2.88
C ASP A 57 7.63 -18.02 -2.68
N GLU A 58 8.51 -17.17 -2.13
CA GLU A 58 9.88 -17.55 -1.77
C GLU A 58 9.92 -18.60 -0.65
N ILE A 59 9.06 -18.47 0.37
CA ILE A 59 8.95 -19.46 1.45
C ILE A 59 8.47 -20.79 0.87
N ASP A 60 7.42 -20.78 0.05
CA ASP A 60 6.86 -21.98 -0.55
C ASP A 60 7.90 -22.65 -1.46
N PHE A 61 8.60 -21.87 -2.29
CA PHE A 61 9.72 -22.36 -3.10
C PHE A 61 10.86 -22.91 -2.23
N ALA A 62 11.26 -22.24 -1.17
CA ALA A 62 12.31 -22.71 -0.25
C ALA A 62 11.90 -23.99 0.50
N GLN A 63 10.60 -24.19 0.71
CA GLN A 63 10.05 -25.40 1.31
C GLN A 63 9.94 -26.57 0.32
N THR A 64 10.02 -26.32 -0.99
CA THR A 64 10.04 -27.39 -1.99
C THR A 64 11.26 -28.30 -1.85
N LYS A 65 11.08 -29.55 -2.30
CA LYS A 65 12.14 -30.57 -2.28
C LYS A 65 13.28 -30.20 -3.22
N GLU A 66 12.99 -29.57 -4.36
CA GLU A 66 13.98 -29.11 -5.34
C GLU A 66 14.92 -28.05 -4.77
N TYR A 67 14.40 -27.06 -4.03
CA TYR A 67 15.26 -26.06 -3.39
C TYR A 67 16.17 -26.69 -2.34
N LYS A 68 15.65 -27.60 -1.52
CA LYS A 68 16.47 -28.34 -0.52
C LYS A 68 17.55 -29.20 -1.19
N GLU A 69 17.22 -29.88 -2.28
CA GLU A 69 18.16 -30.69 -3.05
C GLU A 69 19.23 -29.85 -3.77
N ARG A 70 18.88 -28.64 -4.25
CA ARG A 70 19.82 -27.68 -4.83
C ARG A 70 20.75 -27.08 -3.76
N MET A 71 20.18 -26.67 -2.62
CA MET A 71 20.96 -26.13 -1.49
C MET A 71 21.90 -27.17 -0.88
N ALA A 72 21.50 -28.45 -0.83
CA ALA A 72 22.36 -29.55 -0.42
C ALA A 72 23.56 -29.73 -1.38
N ARG A 73 23.33 -29.61 -2.69
CA ARG A 73 24.40 -29.61 -3.72
C ARG A 73 25.37 -28.44 -3.56
N GLU A 74 24.85 -27.23 -3.43
CA GLU A 74 25.66 -26.00 -3.42
C GLU A 74 26.39 -25.76 -2.10
N LYS A 75 25.74 -25.99 -0.95
CA LYS A 75 26.36 -25.73 0.37
C LYS A 75 27.08 -26.93 0.98
N MET A 76 26.64 -28.15 0.70
CA MET A 76 27.23 -29.35 1.28
C MET A 76 28.07 -30.15 0.28
N GLY A 77 28.17 -29.73 -0.98
CA GLY A 77 28.92 -30.46 -2.02
C GLY A 77 28.37 -31.87 -2.28
N LEU A 78 27.11 -32.12 -1.90
CA LEU A 78 26.50 -33.45 -1.99
C LEU A 78 26.10 -33.74 -3.44
N ILE A 79 26.55 -34.89 -3.94
CA ILE A 79 26.23 -35.42 -5.28
C ILE A 79 25.09 -36.45 -5.20
N MET A 80 24.37 -36.66 -6.31
CA MET A 80 23.28 -37.65 -6.35
C MET A 80 23.82 -39.08 -6.13
N PRO A 81 23.01 -40.00 -5.56
CA PRO A 81 23.37 -41.42 -5.48
C PRO A 81 23.54 -41.99 -6.90
N GLY A 82 24.79 -42.11 -7.35
CA GLY A 82 25.16 -42.56 -8.70
C GLY A 82 26.18 -41.68 -9.43
N GLU A 83 26.47 -40.46 -8.95
CA GLU A 83 27.50 -39.59 -9.52
C GLU A 83 28.91 -39.97 -9.03
N LYS A 84 29.92 -39.88 -9.91
CA LYS A 84 31.34 -40.12 -9.58
C LYS A 84 32.10 -38.79 -9.64
N THR A 85 32.64 -38.33 -8.51
CA THR A 85 33.55 -37.17 -8.46
C THR A 85 34.94 -37.55 -8.98
N TYR A 86 35.39 -36.90 -10.05
CA TYR A 86 36.77 -36.98 -10.52
C TYR A 86 37.58 -35.83 -9.89
N VAL A 87 38.52 -36.16 -9.01
CA VAL A 87 39.48 -35.18 -8.47
C VAL A 87 40.71 -35.21 -9.37
N ILE A 88 40.87 -34.18 -10.21
CA ILE A 88 42.09 -34.00 -10.98
C ILE A 88 43.14 -33.46 -10.01
N LYS A 89 44.20 -34.25 -9.79
CA LYS A 89 45.34 -33.86 -8.97
C LYS A 89 46.31 -33.11 -9.88
N GLU A 90 46.45 -31.81 -9.67
CA GLU A 90 47.55 -31.05 -10.30
C GLU A 90 48.86 -31.49 -9.63
N GLU A 91 49.84 -31.90 -10.45
CA GLU A 91 51.21 -32.26 -10.04
C GLU A 91 52.08 -31.03 -9.78
#